data_AF-A0A1S9GXN2-F1
#
_entry.id   AF-A0A1S9GXN2-F1
#
_cell.length_a   1.000
_cell.length_b   1.000
_cell.length_c   1.000
_cell.angle_alpha   90.00
_cell.angle_beta   90.00
_cell.angle_gamma   90.00
#
_symmetry.space_group_name_H-M   'P 1'
#
loop_
_entity.id
_entity.type
_entity.pdbx_description
1 polymer ?
#
loop_
_entity_poly.entity_id
_entity_poly.type
_entity_poly.pdbx_seq_one_letter_code
_entity_poly.pdbx_strand_id
1 'polypeptide(L)'
;MKQREGRPGQKKTSGPSGESRRDDRAGRPPKPVARPAATREAVREAAVPAAVVRPLMTRSGERPTERVPVILESLGAGDFHLIDSGNGEKLEQYGPYRIIRPEAQALWRPSLAPQVWEKVDAAFTGDTDEEGTGRWRFPKEALGETWPLNLLGVDFLGRFTSFRHVGVFPEQIVHWSWMKDQVEKAGRPLKVLNLFGYTGVASLVAAAAGAEVTHVDASKKAIGWARENQALGRMEKLPIRWICEDAMKFILREERRGSQYDIILTDPPKFGRGPNGEVWHLFEHLPLMLDVCREILSPKAVGLVLTAYSIRASFYSIHELMRETMRGAGGVVESGELVIREAGTDGKTQGRALSTSLFSRWVPK
;
A
#
# COMPACT_ATOMS: atom_id res chain seq x y z
N MET A 1 6.64 18.68 88.81
CA MET A 1 8.00 18.21 88.50
C MET A 1 8.08 18.00 86.98
N LYS A 2 8.88 18.83 86.28
CA LYS A 2 9.39 18.78 84.88
C LYS A 2 8.40 18.45 83.73
N GLN A 3 7.95 19.42 82.91
CA GLN A 3 8.61 20.18 81.81
C GLN A 3 8.85 19.41 80.49
N ARG A 4 8.19 19.85 79.40
CA ARG A 4 8.84 20.39 78.17
C ARG A 4 7.81 21.07 77.23
N GLU A 5 7.73 22.39 77.33
CA GLU A 5 7.47 23.36 76.25
C GLU A 5 8.73 23.44 75.34
N GLY A 6 8.84 23.96 74.13
CA GLY A 6 8.02 24.78 73.22
C GLY A 6 8.98 25.69 72.41
N ARG A 7 8.71 25.90 71.10
CA ARG A 7 9.13 27.07 70.25
C ARG A 7 10.63 27.15 69.77
N PRO A 8 11.04 28.13 68.90
CA PRO A 8 10.82 28.22 67.43
C PRO A 8 12.06 28.85 66.66
N GLY A 9 11.90 29.39 65.44
CA GLY A 9 12.65 30.61 65.04
C GLY A 9 13.17 30.73 63.60
N GLN A 10 12.60 31.68 62.84
CA GLN A 10 13.10 32.22 61.56
C GLN A 10 14.08 33.40 61.76
N LYS A 11 14.92 33.63 60.72
CA LYS A 11 15.42 34.92 60.16
C LYS A 11 16.47 35.75 60.95
N LYS A 12 17.64 36.04 60.32
CA LYS A 12 18.06 37.33 59.67
C LYS A 12 19.59 37.56 59.65
N THR A 13 20.10 37.93 58.46
CA THR A 13 21.10 38.98 58.08
C THR A 13 22.22 39.43 59.04
N SER A 14 23.47 39.51 58.54
CA SER A 14 24.33 40.73 58.44
C SER A 14 25.79 40.38 58.10
N GLY A 15 26.47 41.19 57.24
CA GLY A 15 27.93 41.13 57.00
C GLY A 15 28.75 41.73 58.18
N PRO A 16 29.96 42.30 58.00
CA PRO A 16 30.85 42.36 56.83
C PRO A 16 32.37 42.16 57.15
N SER A 17 33.21 42.50 56.16
CA SER A 17 34.59 43.04 56.25
C SER A 17 35.78 42.14 56.66
N GLY A 18 36.75 42.06 55.74
CA GLY A 18 38.14 41.68 55.98
C GLY A 18 39.04 42.21 54.85
N GLU A 19 39.83 43.23 55.16
CA GLU A 19 40.85 43.83 54.29
C GLU A 19 42.19 43.07 54.33
N SER A 20 42.82 42.97 53.15
CA SER A 20 44.26 43.12 52.86
C SER A 20 45.31 42.17 53.49
N ARG A 21 46.10 41.47 52.65
CA ARG A 21 47.45 41.93 52.23
C ARG A 21 48.24 40.92 51.37
N ARG A 22 48.87 41.51 50.33
CA ARG A 22 50.20 41.25 49.72
C ARG A 22 50.33 40.32 48.49
N ASP A 23 50.45 41.00 47.35
CA ASP A 23 51.54 40.97 46.36
C ASP A 23 52.22 39.63 46.04
N ASP A 24 52.20 39.24 44.76
CA ASP A 24 53.38 39.47 43.92
C ASP A 24 53.09 39.44 42.40
N ARG A 25 53.86 40.26 41.69
CA ARG A 25 53.74 40.67 40.28
C ARG A 25 54.15 39.57 39.29
N ALA A 26 53.46 39.47 38.14
CA ALA A 26 54.08 39.48 36.79
C ALA A 26 53.06 39.35 35.64
N GLY A 27 53.15 40.31 34.70
CA GLY A 27 52.79 40.31 33.27
C GLY A 27 51.82 39.29 32.67
N ARG A 28 50.70 39.80 32.13
CA ARG A 28 49.77 39.13 31.21
C ARG A 28 50.15 39.45 29.75
N PRO A 29 50.31 38.48 28.83
CA PRO A 29 50.09 38.71 27.41
C PRO A 29 48.61 38.40 27.05
N PRO A 30 48.04 39.06 26.01
CA PRO A 30 46.64 38.89 25.64
C PRO A 30 46.38 37.51 25.01
N LYS A 31 45.20 36.94 25.31
CA LYS A 31 44.71 35.67 24.75
C LYS A 31 44.50 35.78 23.23
N PRO A 32 44.86 34.75 22.44
CA PRO A 32 44.59 34.74 21.01
C PRO A 32 43.09 34.56 20.74
N VAL A 33 42.57 35.39 19.84
CA VAL A 33 41.21 35.33 19.29
C VAL A 33 41.07 34.01 18.51
N ALA A 34 40.14 33.15 18.94
CA ALA A 34 39.83 31.90 18.27
C ALA A 34 39.23 32.19 16.88
N ARG A 35 39.88 31.67 15.84
CA ARG A 35 39.34 31.60 14.48
C ARG A 35 38.06 30.76 14.48
N PRO A 36 37.04 31.08 13.67
CA PRO A 36 35.87 30.22 13.51
C PRO A 36 36.31 28.87 12.97
N ALA A 37 35.93 27.80 13.66
CA ALA A 37 36.11 26.44 13.17
C ALA A 37 35.29 26.23 11.90
N ALA A 38 35.93 25.65 10.88
CA ALA A 38 35.32 25.34 9.61
C ALA A 38 34.16 24.36 9.80
N THR A 39 32.95 24.78 9.44
CA THR A 39 31.84 23.88 9.14
C THR A 39 32.16 23.15 7.82
N ARG A 40 32.69 21.94 7.94
CA ARG A 40 32.71 20.94 6.87
C ARG A 40 32.26 19.61 7.44
N GLU A 41 30.97 19.51 7.73
CA GLU A 41 30.26 18.24 7.56
C GLU A 41 29.64 18.29 6.17
N ALA A 42 30.45 17.92 5.18
CA ALA A 42 29.91 17.49 3.90
C ALA A 42 29.21 16.16 4.15
N VAL A 43 27.90 16.21 4.36
CA VAL A 43 27.04 15.05 4.12
C VAL A 43 27.33 14.65 2.68
N ARG A 44 28.00 13.52 2.49
CA ARG A 44 28.00 12.84 1.20
C ARG A 44 26.53 12.48 0.96
N GLU A 45 25.83 13.31 0.19
CA GLU A 45 24.69 12.84 -0.58
C GLU A 45 25.20 11.62 -1.36
N ALA A 46 24.80 10.44 -0.91
CA ALA A 46 24.96 9.25 -1.73
C ALA A 46 24.26 9.57 -3.05
N ALA A 47 25.02 9.58 -4.14
CA ALA A 47 24.49 9.79 -5.47
C ALA A 47 23.31 8.83 -5.67
N VAL A 48 22.11 9.40 -5.77
CA VAL A 48 20.91 8.67 -6.17
C VAL A 48 21.25 8.05 -7.53
N PRO A 49 21.07 6.73 -7.73
CA PRO A 49 21.32 6.13 -9.03
C PRO A 49 20.51 6.90 -10.07
N ALA A 50 21.16 7.36 -11.13
CA ALA A 50 20.54 8.11 -12.20
C ALA A 50 19.22 7.44 -12.63
N ALA A 51 18.17 8.24 -12.76
CA ALA A 51 16.87 7.81 -13.23
C ALA A 51 17.01 7.01 -14.53
N VAL A 52 16.18 5.99 -14.69
CA VAL A 52 16.21 5.09 -15.84
C VAL A 52 16.09 5.91 -17.13
N VAL A 53 17.13 5.85 -17.97
CA VAL A 53 17.24 6.58 -19.25
C VAL A 53 16.58 5.76 -20.38
N ARG A 54 15.34 5.31 -20.19
CA ARG A 54 14.54 4.69 -21.25
C ARG A 54 13.48 5.70 -21.69
N PRO A 55 13.58 6.29 -22.90
CA PRO A 55 12.55 7.20 -23.38
C PRO A 55 11.24 6.45 -23.65
N LEU A 56 10.12 7.17 -23.61
CA LEU A 56 8.84 6.65 -24.08
C LEU A 56 8.92 6.37 -25.58
N MET A 57 8.43 5.21 -25.99
CA MET A 57 8.42 4.84 -27.40
C MET A 57 7.21 5.45 -28.12
N THR A 58 7.44 6.11 -29.24
CA THR A 58 6.36 6.51 -30.15
C THR A 58 5.80 5.27 -30.85
N ARG A 59 4.48 5.07 -30.78
CA ARG A 59 3.78 3.92 -31.37
C ARG A 59 2.98 4.36 -32.60
N SER A 60 2.88 3.51 -33.60
CA SER A 60 2.05 3.73 -34.79
C SER A 60 0.81 2.84 -34.79
N GLY A 61 -0.16 3.16 -35.65
CA GLY A 61 -1.42 2.43 -35.79
C GLY A 61 -2.57 2.99 -34.95
N GLU A 62 -3.71 2.30 -35.01
CA GLU A 62 -4.94 2.71 -34.33
C GLU A 62 -4.90 2.39 -32.83
N ARG A 63 -5.57 3.22 -32.03
CA ARG A 63 -5.79 2.90 -30.61
C ARG A 63 -6.75 1.71 -30.49
N PRO A 64 -6.62 0.87 -29.45
CA PRO A 64 -7.60 -0.17 -29.18
C PRO A 64 -9.02 0.38 -29.08
N THR A 65 -10.01 -0.49 -29.31
CA THR A 65 -11.41 -0.16 -29.01
C THR A 65 -11.57 0.12 -27.52
N GLU A 66 -12.67 0.76 -27.12
CA GLU A 66 -12.87 1.19 -25.74
C GLU A 66 -14.22 0.78 -25.17
N ARG A 67 -14.24 0.53 -23.86
CA ARG A 67 -15.44 0.48 -23.03
C ARG A 67 -15.21 1.33 -21.79
N VAL A 68 -15.83 2.49 -21.76
CA VAL A 68 -15.66 3.48 -20.68
C VAL A 68 -16.93 4.34 -20.56
N PRO A 69 -17.50 4.55 -19.35
CA PRO A 69 -17.08 3.96 -18.07
C PRO A 69 -17.55 2.51 -17.91
N VAL A 70 -16.74 1.71 -17.22
CA VAL A 70 -17.11 0.39 -16.70
C VAL A 70 -17.02 0.42 -15.18
N ILE A 71 -18.14 0.21 -14.48
CA ILE A 71 -18.16 0.13 -13.02
C ILE A 71 -18.12 -1.35 -12.64
N LEU A 72 -17.00 -1.77 -12.07
CA LEU A 72 -16.83 -3.11 -11.52
C LEU A 72 -17.29 -3.11 -10.07
N GLU A 73 -18.12 -4.08 -9.71
CA GLU A 73 -18.74 -4.14 -8.38
C GLU A 73 -18.43 -5.47 -7.70
N SER A 74 -17.95 -5.39 -6.45
CA SER A 74 -17.84 -6.51 -5.53
C SER A 74 -19.04 -6.52 -4.58
N LEU A 75 -19.81 -7.60 -4.61
CA LEU A 75 -21.03 -7.80 -3.81
C LEU A 75 -20.77 -8.51 -2.46
N GLY A 76 -19.51 -8.64 -2.07
CA GLY A 76 -19.08 -9.52 -0.98
C GLY A 76 -18.33 -10.74 -1.51
N ALA A 77 -17.34 -11.17 -0.74
CA ALA A 77 -16.30 -12.06 -1.18
C ALA A 77 -15.99 -13.03 -0.05
N GLY A 78 -16.60 -14.22 -0.02
CA GLY A 78 -16.33 -15.23 1.02
C GLY A 78 -16.36 -14.64 2.44
N ASP A 79 -15.19 -14.56 3.07
CA ASP A 79 -15.00 -14.03 4.42
C ASP A 79 -15.14 -12.49 4.55
N PHE A 80 -15.35 -11.75 3.45
CA PHE A 80 -15.48 -10.30 3.48
C PHE A 80 -16.85 -9.80 3.00
N HIS A 81 -17.40 -8.82 3.73
CA HIS A 81 -18.39 -7.90 3.18
C HIS A 81 -18.38 -6.55 3.93
N LEU A 82 -18.77 -5.49 3.24
CA LEU A 82 -19.03 -4.18 3.83
C LEU A 82 -20.42 -4.21 4.50
N ILE A 83 -20.48 -4.04 5.81
CA ILE A 83 -21.74 -4.11 6.57
C ILE A 83 -22.52 -2.80 6.44
N ASP A 84 -21.87 -1.67 6.72
CA ASP A 84 -22.45 -0.33 6.72
C ASP A 84 -21.34 0.72 6.59
N SER A 85 -21.69 1.93 6.17
CA SER A 85 -20.75 3.04 6.04
C SER A 85 -21.44 4.39 6.24
N GLY A 86 -20.67 5.37 6.65
CA GLY A 86 -21.12 6.75 6.81
C GLY A 86 -20.30 7.52 7.84
N ASN A 87 -20.54 8.83 7.93
CA ASN A 87 -19.85 9.76 8.82
C ASN A 87 -18.30 9.67 8.74
N GLY A 88 -17.76 9.36 7.56
CA GLY A 88 -16.32 9.22 7.36
C GLY A 88 -15.73 7.89 7.84
N GLU A 89 -16.56 6.88 8.12
CA GLU A 89 -16.14 5.55 8.57
C GLU A 89 -16.86 4.43 7.79
N LYS A 90 -16.28 3.22 7.87
CA LYS A 90 -16.87 1.99 7.35
C LYS A 90 -16.78 0.87 8.38
N LEU A 91 -17.83 0.05 8.42
CA LEU A 91 -17.96 -1.14 9.23
C LEU A 91 -17.90 -2.37 8.32
N GLU A 92 -16.90 -3.21 8.54
CA GLU A 92 -16.55 -4.32 7.65
C GLU A 92 -16.52 -5.65 8.43
N GLN A 93 -16.95 -6.74 7.80
CA GLN A 93 -16.73 -8.09 8.29
C GLN A 93 -15.49 -8.66 7.58
N TYR A 94 -14.54 -9.18 8.35
CA TYR A 94 -13.38 -9.95 7.88
C TYR A 94 -13.28 -11.26 8.66
N GLY A 95 -13.83 -12.32 8.10
CA GLY A 95 -13.92 -13.65 8.74
C GLY A 95 -14.62 -13.52 10.09
N PRO A 96 -13.97 -13.87 11.21
CA PRO A 96 -14.58 -13.78 12.53
C PRO A 96 -14.74 -12.34 13.05
N TYR A 97 -14.05 -11.35 12.48
CA TYR A 97 -13.95 -10.01 13.08
C TYR A 97 -14.78 -8.95 12.36
N ARG A 98 -15.44 -8.12 13.17
CA ARG A 98 -16.05 -6.85 12.77
C ARG A 98 -15.09 -5.71 13.04
N ILE A 99 -14.80 -4.95 12.01
CA ILE A 99 -13.74 -3.95 12.01
C ILE A 99 -14.31 -2.60 11.57
N ILE A 100 -14.03 -1.54 12.35
CA ILE A 100 -14.25 -0.15 11.95
C ILE A 100 -12.96 0.45 11.41
N ARG A 101 -13.04 1.12 10.26
CA ARG A 101 -11.94 1.90 9.68
C ARG A 101 -12.40 3.26 9.15
N PRO A 102 -11.50 4.26 9.12
CA PRO A 102 -11.76 5.52 8.43
C PRO A 102 -11.98 5.34 6.93
N GLU A 103 -12.94 6.08 6.39
CA GLU A 103 -13.30 6.17 4.98
C GLU A 103 -13.87 7.56 4.67
N ALA A 104 -12.99 8.51 4.35
CA ALA A 104 -13.35 9.93 4.26
C ALA A 104 -14.44 10.23 3.21
N GLN A 105 -14.56 9.40 2.17
CA GLN A 105 -15.58 9.58 1.12
C GLN A 105 -16.97 9.03 1.51
N ALA A 106 -17.09 8.29 2.62
CA ALA A 106 -18.37 7.85 3.15
C ALA A 106 -19.10 9.00 3.87
N LEU A 107 -19.44 10.04 3.10
CA LEU A 107 -20.00 11.32 3.59
C LEU A 107 -21.44 11.21 4.08
N TRP A 108 -22.15 10.15 3.66
CA TRP A 108 -23.53 9.88 4.05
C TRP A 108 -23.64 9.43 5.50
N ARG A 109 -24.88 9.28 6.00
CA ARG A 109 -25.13 8.74 7.34
C ARG A 109 -25.12 7.21 7.32
N PRO A 110 -24.63 6.53 8.38
CA PRO A 110 -24.83 5.10 8.58
C PRO A 110 -26.31 4.72 8.51
N SER A 111 -26.62 3.56 7.94
CA SER A 111 -28.00 3.06 7.85
C SER A 111 -28.41 2.24 9.07
N LEU A 112 -27.44 1.61 9.74
CA LEU A 112 -27.68 0.74 10.87
C LEU A 112 -27.69 1.50 12.18
N ALA A 113 -28.34 0.90 13.19
CA ALA A 113 -28.41 1.47 14.52
C ALA A 113 -27.01 1.56 15.17
N PRO A 114 -26.73 2.59 16.00
CA PRO A 114 -25.43 2.77 16.65
C PRO A 114 -24.91 1.55 17.42
N GLN A 115 -25.81 0.76 18.00
CA GLN A 115 -25.47 -0.45 18.76
C GLN A 115 -24.82 -1.54 17.90
N VAL A 116 -24.98 -1.49 16.57
CA VAL A 116 -24.27 -2.38 15.64
C VAL A 116 -22.80 -1.97 15.54
N TRP A 117 -22.54 -0.67 15.45
CA TRP A 117 -21.20 -0.08 15.37
C TRP A 117 -20.43 -0.19 16.71
N GLU A 118 -21.13 -0.24 17.83
CA GLU A 118 -20.52 -0.50 19.15
C GLU A 118 -20.05 -1.96 19.32
N LYS A 119 -20.64 -2.91 18.58
CA LYS A 119 -20.37 -4.36 18.68
C LYS A 119 -19.27 -4.82 17.71
N VAL A 120 -18.12 -4.17 17.78
CA VAL A 120 -16.95 -4.47 16.94
C VAL A 120 -15.83 -5.16 17.72
N ASP A 121 -14.99 -5.88 17.01
CA ASP A 121 -13.80 -6.55 17.56
C ASP A 121 -12.58 -5.65 17.49
N ALA A 122 -12.50 -4.82 16.44
CA ALA A 122 -11.42 -3.86 16.26
C ALA A 122 -11.90 -2.53 15.67
N ALA A 123 -11.28 -1.43 16.07
CA ALA A 123 -11.46 -0.11 15.47
C ALA A 123 -10.10 0.56 15.27
N PHE A 124 -9.82 1.02 14.06
CA PHE A 124 -8.60 1.79 13.78
C PHE A 124 -8.79 3.25 14.19
N THR A 125 -7.86 3.78 14.98
CA THR A 125 -7.87 5.19 15.42
C THR A 125 -6.49 5.81 15.19
N GLY A 126 -6.42 7.10 14.86
CA GLY A 126 -5.13 7.79 14.65
C GLY A 126 -5.13 8.60 13.37
N ASP A 127 -3.95 8.76 12.78
CA ASP A 127 -3.82 9.43 11.49
C ASP A 127 -4.58 8.64 10.41
N THR A 128 -5.46 9.34 9.70
CA THR A 128 -6.36 8.77 8.69
C THR A 128 -5.77 8.81 7.28
N ASP A 129 -4.60 9.43 7.10
CA ASP A 129 -3.87 9.37 5.83
C ASP A 129 -3.49 7.92 5.48
N GLU A 130 -3.34 7.60 4.18
CA GLU A 130 -3.12 6.21 3.74
C GLU A 130 -1.84 5.59 4.30
N GLU A 131 -0.80 6.41 4.46
CA GLU A 131 0.49 6.07 5.08
C GLU A 131 0.56 6.54 6.55
N GLY A 132 -0.55 7.05 7.10
CA GLY A 132 -0.65 7.56 8.45
C GLY A 132 -0.48 6.45 9.49
N THR A 133 0.31 6.72 10.53
CA THR A 133 0.43 5.81 11.66
C THR A 133 -0.76 5.97 12.60
N GLY A 134 -1.35 4.86 13.01
CA GLY A 134 -2.42 4.83 13.99
C GLY A 134 -2.29 3.67 14.96
N ARG A 135 -3.38 3.41 15.67
CA ARG A 135 -3.48 2.38 16.70
C ARG A 135 -4.83 1.69 16.60
N TRP A 136 -4.79 0.37 16.64
CA TRP A 136 -5.96 -0.48 16.78
C TRP A 136 -6.44 -0.49 18.23
N ARG A 137 -7.75 -0.27 18.42
CA ARG A 137 -8.46 -0.50 19.68
C ARG A 137 -9.23 -1.80 19.56
N PHE A 138 -9.21 -2.60 20.63
CA PHE A 138 -9.94 -3.86 20.71
C PHE A 138 -10.93 -3.79 21.87
N PRO A 139 -12.20 -3.40 21.64
CA PRO A 139 -13.15 -3.10 22.72
C PRO A 139 -13.55 -4.30 23.59
N LYS A 140 -13.52 -5.52 23.02
CA LYS A 140 -13.93 -6.74 23.72
C LYS A 140 -12.77 -7.36 24.51
N GLU A 141 -11.71 -7.70 23.80
CA GLU A 141 -10.50 -8.34 24.35
C GLU A 141 -9.29 -8.06 23.46
N ALA A 142 -8.08 -8.28 23.97
CA ALA A 142 -6.87 -8.12 23.16
C ALA A 142 -6.81 -9.19 22.06
N LEU A 143 -6.72 -8.75 20.80
CA LEU A 143 -6.58 -9.65 19.66
C LEU A 143 -5.10 -9.87 19.30
N GLY A 144 -4.80 -11.05 18.75
CA GLY A 144 -3.50 -11.34 18.15
C GLY A 144 -3.24 -10.51 16.90
N GLU A 145 -2.00 -10.53 16.40
CA GLU A 145 -1.60 -9.75 15.23
C GLU A 145 -2.34 -10.16 13.95
N THR A 146 -2.65 -11.46 13.81
CA THR A 146 -3.19 -12.05 12.57
C THR A 146 -4.39 -12.94 12.81
N TRP A 147 -5.19 -13.13 11.77
CA TRP A 147 -6.29 -14.09 11.74
C TRP A 147 -6.46 -14.68 10.33
N PRO A 148 -6.94 -15.93 10.19
CA PRO A 148 -7.12 -16.55 8.88
C PRO A 148 -8.32 -15.95 8.14
N LEU A 149 -8.17 -15.84 6.82
CA LEU A 149 -9.20 -15.43 5.86
C LEU A 149 -9.09 -16.30 4.61
N ASN A 150 -10.21 -16.47 3.90
CA ASN A 150 -10.28 -17.15 2.62
C ASN A 150 -11.03 -16.32 1.58
N LEU A 151 -10.40 -16.10 0.42
CA LEU A 151 -11.03 -15.49 -0.76
C LEU A 151 -10.64 -16.30 -2.00
N LEU A 152 -11.62 -16.60 -2.87
CA LEU A 152 -11.42 -17.41 -4.08
C LEU A 152 -10.69 -18.75 -3.83
N GLY A 153 -10.91 -19.38 -2.67
CA GLY A 153 -10.27 -20.64 -2.32
C GLY A 153 -8.79 -20.51 -1.94
N VAL A 154 -8.30 -19.29 -1.70
CA VAL A 154 -6.95 -19.02 -1.20
C VAL A 154 -7.04 -18.61 0.26
N ASP A 155 -6.36 -19.37 1.14
CA ASP A 155 -6.17 -19.01 2.53
C ASP A 155 -5.02 -17.98 2.67
N PHE A 156 -5.26 -16.92 3.43
CA PHE A 156 -4.27 -15.89 3.76
C PHE A 156 -4.57 -15.29 5.14
N LEU A 157 -3.70 -14.41 5.62
CA LEU A 157 -3.84 -13.75 6.93
C LEU A 157 -4.36 -12.33 6.77
N GLY A 158 -5.46 -12.02 7.46
CA GLY A 158 -5.73 -10.66 7.90
C GLY A 158 -4.70 -10.26 8.96
N ARG A 159 -4.28 -8.99 8.98
CA ARG A 159 -3.23 -8.51 9.87
C ARG A 159 -3.47 -7.10 10.40
N PHE A 160 -3.44 -6.96 11.72
CA PHE A 160 -3.38 -5.65 12.37
C PHE A 160 -1.95 -5.12 12.32
N THR A 161 -1.77 -3.93 11.75
CA THR A 161 -0.47 -3.25 11.67
C THR A 161 -0.55 -1.85 12.27
N SER A 162 0.54 -1.09 12.25
CA SER A 162 0.50 0.34 12.62
C SER A 162 -0.29 1.21 11.62
N PHE A 163 -0.70 0.65 10.47
CA PHE A 163 -1.47 1.34 9.43
C PHE A 163 -2.90 0.79 9.36
N ARG A 164 -3.78 1.52 8.66
CA ARG A 164 -5.20 1.18 8.48
C ARG A 164 -5.48 -0.07 7.63
N HIS A 165 -4.49 -0.55 6.87
CA HIS A 165 -4.65 -1.72 6.01
C HIS A 165 -4.65 -3.02 6.83
N VAL A 166 -5.52 -3.96 6.46
CA VAL A 166 -5.69 -5.24 7.17
C VAL A 166 -5.04 -6.43 6.44
N GLY A 167 -4.12 -6.16 5.51
CA GLY A 167 -3.40 -7.20 4.77
C GLY A 167 -4.10 -7.69 3.49
N VAL A 168 -5.25 -7.13 3.13
CA VAL A 168 -5.96 -7.45 1.88
C VAL A 168 -6.84 -6.27 1.43
N PHE A 169 -7.00 -6.12 0.11
CA PHE A 169 -7.99 -5.26 -0.54
C PHE A 169 -9.04 -6.17 -1.20
N PRO A 170 -10.09 -6.57 -0.48
CA PRO A 170 -11.00 -7.63 -0.91
C PRO A 170 -11.83 -7.29 -2.15
N GLU A 171 -12.02 -6.01 -2.47
CA GLU A 171 -12.63 -5.55 -3.72
C GLU A 171 -11.90 -6.06 -4.96
N GLN A 172 -10.58 -6.26 -4.86
CA GLN A 172 -9.73 -6.71 -5.96
C GLN A 172 -10.08 -8.13 -6.42
N ILE A 173 -10.95 -8.83 -5.69
CA ILE A 173 -11.52 -10.11 -6.08
C ILE A 173 -12.12 -10.08 -7.50
N VAL A 174 -12.64 -8.95 -7.97
CA VAL A 174 -13.18 -8.85 -9.35
C VAL A 174 -12.06 -9.02 -10.38
N HIS A 175 -10.89 -8.41 -10.15
CA HIS A 175 -9.72 -8.57 -11.00
C HIS A 175 -9.09 -9.96 -10.85
N TRP A 176 -9.03 -10.50 -9.62
CA TRP A 176 -8.51 -11.85 -9.38
C TRP A 176 -9.38 -12.92 -10.01
N SER A 177 -10.71 -12.76 -9.98
CA SER A 177 -11.66 -13.68 -10.62
C SER A 177 -11.50 -13.67 -12.14
N TRP A 178 -11.35 -12.47 -12.73
CA TRP A 178 -11.04 -12.34 -14.16
C TRP A 178 -9.73 -13.07 -14.51
N MET A 179 -8.65 -12.79 -13.76
CA MET A 179 -7.35 -13.42 -14.01
C MET A 179 -7.40 -14.94 -13.83
N LYS A 180 -8.04 -15.42 -12.75
CA LYS A 180 -8.25 -16.85 -12.50
C LYS A 180 -8.92 -17.52 -13.68
N ASP A 181 -10.02 -16.94 -14.17
CA ASP A 181 -10.76 -17.44 -15.33
C ASP A 181 -9.89 -17.48 -16.61
N GLN A 182 -9.08 -16.44 -16.83
CA GLN A 182 -8.14 -16.41 -17.96
C GLN A 182 -7.07 -17.51 -17.88
N VAL A 183 -6.51 -17.74 -16.69
CA VAL A 183 -5.50 -18.79 -16.47
C VAL A 183 -6.11 -20.17 -16.68
N GLU A 184 -7.28 -20.43 -16.10
CA GLU A 184 -7.95 -21.74 -16.20
C GLU A 184 -8.39 -22.09 -17.63
N LYS A 185 -8.79 -21.08 -18.43
CA LYS A 185 -9.24 -21.27 -19.82
C LYS A 185 -8.13 -21.31 -20.86
N ALA A 186 -6.90 -20.93 -20.50
CA ALA A 186 -5.82 -20.72 -21.48
C ALA A 186 -5.38 -22.00 -22.22
N GLY A 187 -5.64 -23.19 -21.65
CA GLY A 187 -5.19 -24.47 -22.21
C GLY A 187 -3.66 -24.64 -22.25
N ARG A 188 -2.91 -23.73 -21.60
CA ARG A 188 -1.45 -23.72 -21.45
C ARG A 188 -1.09 -23.01 -20.15
N PRO A 189 0.06 -23.30 -19.53
CA PRO A 189 0.56 -22.48 -18.43
C PRO A 189 0.74 -21.03 -18.89
N LEU A 190 0.17 -20.08 -18.13
CA LEU A 190 0.36 -18.65 -18.34
C LEU A 190 1.46 -18.13 -17.43
N LYS A 191 2.28 -17.21 -17.94
CA LYS A 191 3.22 -16.43 -17.13
C LYS A 191 2.54 -15.18 -16.61
N VAL A 192 2.37 -15.08 -15.29
CA VAL A 192 1.72 -13.94 -14.63
C VAL A 192 2.78 -13.11 -13.90
N LEU A 193 2.86 -11.82 -14.22
CA LEU A 193 3.65 -10.84 -13.49
C LEU A 193 2.73 -10.02 -12.59
N ASN A 194 3.02 -9.95 -11.30
CA ASN A 194 2.31 -9.12 -10.35
C ASN A 194 3.27 -8.07 -9.75
N LEU A 195 3.11 -6.81 -10.15
CA LEU A 195 3.91 -5.68 -9.71
C LEU A 195 3.21 -4.94 -8.56
N PHE A 196 3.98 -4.52 -7.56
CA PHE A 196 3.44 -3.97 -6.30
C PHE A 196 2.52 -4.99 -5.61
N GLY A 197 2.99 -6.24 -5.57
CA GLY A 197 2.13 -7.38 -5.25
C GLY A 197 1.65 -7.46 -3.80
N TYR A 198 2.18 -6.64 -2.90
CA TYR A 198 1.79 -6.52 -1.50
C TYR A 198 1.79 -7.88 -0.77
N THR A 199 0.67 -8.28 -0.17
CA THR A 199 0.52 -9.56 0.56
C THR A 199 0.30 -10.76 -0.36
N GLY A 200 0.32 -10.56 -1.68
CA GLY A 200 0.44 -11.64 -2.66
C GLY A 200 -0.82 -12.45 -2.94
N VAL A 201 -2.00 -12.03 -2.47
CA VAL A 201 -3.26 -12.78 -2.70
C VAL A 201 -3.51 -13.01 -4.20
N ALA A 202 -3.33 -12.00 -5.04
CA ALA A 202 -3.45 -12.15 -6.50
C ALA A 202 -2.44 -13.19 -7.06
N SER A 203 -1.21 -13.19 -6.56
CA SER A 203 -0.18 -14.15 -6.96
C SER A 203 -0.55 -15.59 -6.57
N LEU A 204 -1.12 -15.77 -5.38
CA LEU A 204 -1.59 -17.07 -4.91
C LEU A 204 -2.79 -17.57 -5.72
N VAL A 205 -3.76 -16.69 -6.04
CA VAL A 205 -4.89 -17.01 -6.92
C VAL A 205 -4.39 -17.46 -8.30
N ALA A 206 -3.44 -16.72 -8.88
CA ALA A 206 -2.85 -17.07 -10.19
C ALA A 206 -2.14 -18.43 -10.15
N ALA A 207 -1.32 -18.66 -9.12
CA ALA A 207 -0.56 -19.89 -8.97
C ALA A 207 -1.48 -21.10 -8.76
N ALA A 208 -2.52 -20.94 -7.93
CA ALA A 208 -3.52 -21.97 -7.68
C ALA A 208 -4.32 -22.33 -8.94
N ALA A 209 -4.53 -21.37 -9.84
CA ALA A 209 -5.14 -21.58 -11.15
C ALA A 209 -4.21 -22.27 -12.17
N GLY A 210 -2.92 -22.45 -11.85
CA GLY A 210 -1.94 -23.13 -12.70
C GLY A 210 -0.97 -22.21 -13.44
N ALA A 211 -0.89 -20.93 -13.08
CA ALA A 211 0.08 -20.00 -13.68
C ALA A 211 1.49 -20.13 -13.10
N GLU A 212 2.50 -19.80 -13.90
CA GLU A 212 3.85 -19.48 -13.45
C GLU A 212 3.90 -18.01 -13.03
N VAL A 213 4.14 -17.74 -11.74
CA VAL A 213 3.98 -16.39 -11.18
C VAL A 213 5.31 -15.76 -10.85
N THR A 214 5.53 -14.53 -11.30
CA THR A 214 6.55 -13.64 -10.74
C THR A 214 5.86 -12.55 -9.93
N HIS A 215 6.16 -12.49 -8.64
CA HIS A 215 5.66 -11.50 -7.72
C HIS A 215 6.76 -10.51 -7.38
N VAL A 216 6.48 -9.21 -7.50
CA VAL A 216 7.45 -8.13 -7.26
C VAL A 216 6.90 -7.15 -6.25
N ASP A 217 7.65 -6.94 -5.16
CA ASP A 217 7.36 -5.89 -4.18
C ASP A 217 8.69 -5.32 -3.64
N ALA A 218 8.73 -4.02 -3.35
CA ALA A 218 9.92 -3.38 -2.81
C ALA A 218 10.12 -3.67 -1.30
N SER A 219 9.04 -4.03 -0.59
CA SER A 219 9.06 -4.26 0.84
C SER A 219 9.38 -5.72 1.16
N LYS A 220 10.57 -5.95 1.72
CA LYS A 220 10.95 -7.27 2.27
C LYS A 220 9.92 -7.78 3.29
N LYS A 221 9.27 -6.87 4.03
CA LYS A 221 8.20 -7.19 4.97
C LYS A 221 6.96 -7.73 4.24
N ALA A 222 6.54 -7.07 3.16
CA ALA A 222 5.41 -7.53 2.35
C ALA A 222 5.68 -8.88 1.68
N ILE A 223 6.90 -9.08 1.13
CA ILE A 223 7.34 -10.38 0.62
C ILE A 223 7.30 -11.46 1.73
N GLY A 224 7.70 -11.12 2.95
CA GLY A 224 7.57 -12.02 4.11
C GLY A 224 6.12 -12.43 4.37
N TRP A 225 5.20 -11.46 4.43
CA TRP A 225 3.77 -11.72 4.59
C TRP A 225 3.18 -12.55 3.45
N ALA A 226 3.58 -12.29 2.21
CA ALA A 226 3.12 -13.05 1.05
C ALA A 226 3.59 -14.51 1.09
N ARG A 227 4.81 -14.77 1.61
CA ARG A 227 5.30 -16.14 1.87
C ARG A 227 4.59 -16.82 3.04
N GLU A 228 4.25 -16.08 4.09
CA GLU A 228 3.40 -16.61 5.18
C GLU A 228 2.02 -17.04 4.63
N ASN A 229 1.43 -16.22 3.76
CA ASN A 229 0.17 -16.56 3.08
C ASN A 229 0.34 -17.79 2.16
N GLN A 230 1.45 -17.89 1.42
CA GLN A 230 1.76 -19.07 0.60
C GLN A 230 1.83 -20.35 1.44
N ALA A 231 2.47 -20.29 2.61
CA ALA A 231 2.58 -21.41 3.52
C ALA A 231 1.23 -21.79 4.16
N LEU A 232 0.44 -20.78 4.56
CA LEU A 232 -0.91 -20.99 5.09
C LEU A 232 -1.81 -21.74 4.09
N GLY A 233 -1.78 -21.32 2.83
CA GLY A 233 -2.52 -21.98 1.74
C GLY A 233 -1.90 -23.31 1.26
N ARG A 234 -0.79 -23.77 1.85
CA ARG A 234 -0.06 -24.99 1.45
C ARG A 234 0.39 -24.98 -0.02
N MET A 235 0.80 -23.80 -0.47
CA MET A 235 1.13 -23.49 -1.87
C MET A 235 2.64 -23.39 -2.12
N GLU A 236 3.48 -23.89 -1.21
CA GLU A 236 4.95 -23.74 -1.29
C GLU A 236 5.57 -24.45 -2.50
N LYS A 237 4.87 -25.44 -3.05
CA LYS A 237 5.28 -26.16 -4.27
C LYS A 237 4.83 -25.49 -5.57
N LEU A 238 3.96 -24.48 -5.50
CA LEU A 238 3.50 -23.77 -6.70
C LEU A 238 4.59 -22.85 -7.25
N PRO A 239 4.64 -22.64 -8.57
CA PRO A 239 5.74 -21.94 -9.23
C PRO A 239 5.64 -20.42 -9.04
N ILE A 240 5.99 -19.93 -7.84
CA ILE A 240 6.01 -18.51 -7.50
C ILE A 240 7.44 -18.02 -7.28
N ARG A 241 7.89 -17.10 -8.13
CA ARG A 241 9.16 -16.39 -8.00
C ARG A 241 8.94 -15.09 -7.23
N TRP A 242 9.46 -15.03 -6.01
CA TRP A 242 9.40 -13.86 -5.13
C TRP A 242 10.58 -12.91 -5.38
N ILE A 243 10.30 -11.69 -5.82
CA ILE A 243 11.30 -10.67 -6.12
C ILE A 243 11.12 -9.48 -5.17
N CYS A 244 12.17 -9.21 -4.37
CA CYS A 244 12.25 -8.02 -3.54
C CYS A 244 13.06 -6.93 -4.27
N GLU A 245 12.43 -6.16 -5.15
CA GLU A 245 13.08 -5.13 -5.97
C GLU A 245 12.12 -3.95 -6.25
N ASP A 246 12.67 -2.79 -6.61
CA ASP A 246 11.88 -1.73 -7.25
C ASP A 246 11.22 -2.25 -8.54
N ALA A 247 9.91 -2.06 -8.67
CA ALA A 247 9.12 -2.63 -9.75
C ALA A 247 9.58 -2.14 -11.12
N MET A 248 9.89 -0.85 -11.26
CA MET A 248 10.37 -0.26 -12.52
C MET A 248 11.73 -0.85 -12.92
N LYS A 249 12.71 -0.86 -12.01
CA LYS A 249 14.03 -1.48 -12.25
C LYS A 249 13.93 -2.94 -12.64
N PHE A 250 13.02 -3.69 -12.00
CA PHE A 250 12.77 -5.08 -12.34
C PHE A 250 12.28 -5.24 -13.79
N ILE A 251 11.21 -4.54 -14.20
CA ILE A 251 10.65 -4.70 -15.55
C ILE A 251 11.61 -4.24 -16.65
N LEU A 252 12.46 -3.25 -16.40
CA LEU A 252 13.52 -2.84 -17.33
C LEU A 252 14.64 -3.88 -17.46
N ARG A 253 14.89 -4.68 -16.43
CA ARG A 253 15.78 -5.83 -16.53
C ARG A 253 15.14 -6.94 -17.34
N GLU A 254 13.84 -7.20 -17.13
CA GLU A 254 13.10 -8.20 -17.89
C GLU A 254 13.02 -7.84 -19.38
N GLU A 255 12.78 -6.57 -19.71
CA GLU A 255 12.83 -6.06 -21.09
C GLU A 255 14.21 -6.31 -21.73
N ARG A 256 15.30 -5.93 -21.06
CA ARG A 256 16.67 -6.19 -21.54
C ARG A 256 17.00 -7.68 -21.71
N ARG A 257 16.34 -8.55 -20.95
CA ARG A 257 16.48 -10.02 -21.04
C ARG A 257 15.59 -10.63 -22.12
N GLY A 258 14.69 -9.85 -22.74
CA GLY A 258 13.66 -10.38 -23.62
C GLY A 258 12.66 -11.28 -22.92
N SER A 259 12.46 -11.09 -21.60
CA SER A 259 11.47 -11.86 -20.83
C SER A 259 10.06 -11.40 -21.18
N GLN A 260 9.12 -12.33 -21.21
CA GLN A 260 7.73 -12.08 -21.63
C GLN A 260 6.73 -12.72 -20.68
N TYR A 261 5.60 -12.04 -20.51
CA TYR A 261 4.50 -12.40 -19.62
C TYR A 261 3.17 -12.39 -20.36
N ASP A 262 2.29 -13.31 -20.01
CA ASP A 262 0.96 -13.42 -20.62
C ASP A 262 -0.06 -12.53 -19.93
N ILE A 263 0.08 -12.35 -18.61
CA ILE A 263 -0.74 -11.41 -17.85
C ILE A 263 0.20 -10.56 -17.00
N ILE A 264 -0.03 -9.25 -17.01
CA ILE A 264 0.65 -8.32 -16.11
C ILE A 264 -0.41 -7.61 -15.28
N LEU A 265 -0.28 -7.70 -13.96
CA LEU A 265 -1.01 -6.91 -12.98
C LEU A 265 -0.05 -5.87 -12.40
N THR A 266 -0.49 -4.63 -12.27
CA THR A 266 0.27 -3.58 -11.61
C THR A 266 -0.64 -2.71 -10.76
N ASP A 267 -0.29 -2.58 -9.48
CA ASP A 267 -1.04 -1.81 -8.48
C ASP A 267 -0.16 -0.71 -7.85
N PRO A 268 0.35 0.24 -8.64
CA PRO A 268 1.29 1.23 -8.15
C PRO A 268 0.63 2.15 -7.11
N PRO A 269 1.29 2.40 -5.95
CA PRO A 269 0.82 3.40 -5.01
C PRO A 269 1.01 4.81 -5.59
N LYS A 270 0.35 5.81 -5.01
CA LYS A 270 0.53 7.21 -5.41
C LYS A 270 1.99 7.66 -5.24
N PHE A 271 2.57 7.29 -4.10
CA PHE A 271 3.96 7.51 -3.73
C PHE A 271 4.55 6.21 -3.21
N GLY A 272 5.84 5.99 -3.41
CA GLY A 272 6.50 4.78 -2.93
C GLY A 272 8.01 4.92 -2.89
N ARG A 273 8.66 3.92 -2.30
CA ARG A 273 10.11 3.81 -2.31
C ARG A 273 10.55 2.38 -2.65
N GLY A 274 11.55 2.28 -3.53
CA GLY A 274 12.26 1.03 -3.78
C GLY A 274 13.17 0.63 -2.61
N PRO A 275 13.68 -0.61 -2.59
CA PRO A 275 14.49 -1.12 -1.48
C PRO A 275 15.79 -0.34 -1.26
N ASN A 276 16.32 0.34 -2.29
CA ASN A 276 17.55 1.12 -2.24
C ASN A 276 17.28 2.63 -2.25
N GLY A 277 16.05 3.04 -1.93
CA GLY A 277 15.66 4.45 -1.86
C GLY A 277 15.25 5.07 -3.20
N GLU A 278 15.03 4.26 -4.24
CA GLU A 278 14.40 4.72 -5.49
C GLU A 278 13.06 5.38 -5.16
N VAL A 279 12.79 6.55 -5.73
CA VAL A 279 11.51 7.25 -5.47
C VAL A 279 10.51 6.87 -6.55
N TRP A 280 9.29 6.56 -6.12
CA TRP A 280 8.16 6.31 -7.01
C TRP A 280 7.11 7.43 -6.86
N HIS A 281 6.75 8.04 -7.99
CA HIS A 281 5.65 9.00 -8.12
C HIS A 281 4.74 8.54 -9.26
N LEU A 282 3.48 8.21 -8.96
CA LEU A 282 2.56 7.64 -9.94
C LEU A 282 2.42 8.52 -11.20
N PHE A 283 2.20 9.83 -11.03
CA PHE A 283 1.98 10.73 -12.15
C PHE A 283 3.23 10.99 -13.01
N GLU A 284 4.42 10.73 -12.49
CA GLU A 284 5.69 10.93 -13.21
C GLU A 284 6.15 9.64 -13.91
N HIS A 285 5.98 8.49 -13.25
CA HIS A 285 6.61 7.23 -13.68
C HIS A 285 5.65 6.24 -14.33
N LEU A 286 4.33 6.36 -14.13
CA LEU A 286 3.35 5.43 -14.70
C LEU A 286 3.40 5.34 -16.23
N PRO A 287 3.59 6.44 -17.01
CA PRO A 287 3.67 6.33 -18.46
C PRO A 287 4.80 5.41 -18.93
N LEU A 288 5.99 5.54 -18.33
CA LEU A 288 7.13 4.68 -18.66
C LEU A 288 6.89 3.24 -18.21
N MET A 289 6.24 3.04 -17.06
CA MET A 289 5.95 1.71 -16.54
C MET A 289 5.07 0.93 -17.50
N LEU A 290 3.99 1.53 -17.98
CA LEU A 290 3.06 0.87 -18.90
C LEU A 290 3.71 0.63 -20.27
N ASP A 291 4.56 1.54 -20.75
CA ASP A 291 5.31 1.33 -22.00
C ASP A 291 6.30 0.16 -21.89
N VAL A 292 6.98 -0.01 -20.76
CA VAL A 292 7.85 -1.18 -20.50
C VAL A 292 7.00 -2.44 -20.32
N CYS A 293 5.88 -2.37 -19.60
CA CYS A 293 4.96 -3.50 -19.45
C CYS A 293 4.52 -4.03 -20.82
N ARG A 294 4.19 -3.13 -21.77
CA ARG A 294 3.87 -3.51 -23.15
C ARG A 294 5.01 -4.27 -23.85
N GLU A 295 6.26 -3.83 -23.68
CA GLU A 295 7.41 -4.50 -24.31
C GLU A 295 7.68 -5.91 -23.76
N ILE A 296 7.26 -6.19 -22.52
CA ILE A 296 7.39 -7.50 -21.89
C ILE A 296 6.09 -8.31 -21.91
N LEU A 297 5.07 -7.89 -22.68
CA LEU A 297 3.93 -8.74 -23.00
C LEU A 297 4.34 -9.79 -24.03
N SER A 298 3.86 -11.03 -23.84
CA SER A 298 4.06 -12.10 -24.82
C SER A 298 3.23 -11.84 -26.09
N PRO A 299 3.61 -12.43 -27.24
CA PRO A 299 2.79 -12.36 -28.46
C PRO A 299 1.38 -12.94 -28.31
N LYS A 300 1.14 -13.77 -27.29
CA LYS A 300 -0.15 -14.37 -26.95
C LYS A 300 -0.63 -13.90 -25.56
N ALA A 301 -0.26 -12.67 -25.18
CA ALA A 301 -0.68 -12.09 -23.93
C ALA A 301 -2.20 -11.99 -23.85
N VAL A 302 -2.72 -12.20 -22.66
CA VAL A 302 -4.15 -12.25 -22.34
C VAL A 302 -4.63 -10.96 -21.68
N GLY A 303 -3.74 -10.20 -21.05
CA GLY A 303 -4.08 -8.83 -20.66
C GLY A 303 -3.05 -8.10 -19.80
N LEU A 304 -3.25 -6.80 -19.71
CA LEU A 304 -2.52 -5.88 -18.83
C LEU A 304 -3.56 -5.15 -17.97
N VAL A 305 -3.44 -5.28 -16.64
CA VAL A 305 -4.36 -4.69 -15.67
C VAL A 305 -3.60 -3.68 -14.81
N LEU A 306 -4.07 -2.45 -14.82
CA LEU A 306 -3.66 -1.38 -13.92
C LEU A 306 -4.78 -1.13 -12.91
N THR A 307 -4.44 -1.11 -11.62
CA THR A 307 -5.30 -0.59 -10.55
C THR A 307 -4.62 0.60 -9.87
N ALA A 308 -5.41 1.57 -9.39
CA ALA A 308 -4.88 2.75 -8.73
C ALA A 308 -5.84 3.28 -7.67
N TYR A 309 -5.37 3.39 -6.42
CA TYR A 309 -6.14 3.93 -5.29
C TYR A 309 -6.11 5.47 -5.20
N SER A 310 -5.41 6.16 -6.11
CA SER A 310 -5.35 7.62 -6.14
C SER A 310 -6.62 8.23 -6.77
N ILE A 311 -7.74 8.17 -6.06
CA ILE A 311 -9.08 8.63 -6.50
C ILE A 311 -9.19 10.12 -6.88
N ARG A 312 -8.15 10.94 -6.66
CA ARG A 312 -8.14 12.33 -7.15
C ARG A 312 -8.01 12.43 -8.68
N ALA A 313 -7.49 11.39 -9.34
CA ALA A 313 -7.47 11.32 -10.79
C ALA A 313 -8.81 10.74 -11.30
N SER A 314 -9.24 11.15 -12.49
CA SER A 314 -10.35 10.45 -13.16
C SER A 314 -9.85 9.14 -13.76
N PHE A 315 -10.70 8.11 -13.79
CA PHE A 315 -10.41 6.89 -14.56
C PHE A 315 -10.15 7.19 -16.03
N TYR A 316 -10.65 8.31 -16.59
CA TYR A 316 -10.32 8.74 -17.95
C TYR A 316 -8.81 8.99 -18.15
N SER A 317 -8.10 9.48 -17.14
CA SER A 317 -6.65 9.73 -17.25
C SER A 317 -5.86 8.44 -17.44
N ILE A 318 -6.18 7.39 -16.66
CA ILE A 318 -5.53 6.08 -16.81
C ILE A 318 -6.07 5.29 -18.01
N HIS A 319 -7.30 5.57 -18.44
CA HIS A 319 -7.90 5.02 -19.65
C HIS A 319 -7.16 5.48 -20.91
N GLU A 320 -7.04 6.79 -21.10
CA GLU A 320 -6.36 7.37 -22.25
C GLU A 320 -4.88 7.01 -22.27
N LEU A 321 -4.23 6.97 -21.09
CA LEU A 321 -2.86 6.50 -20.98
C LEU A 321 -2.73 5.04 -21.46
N MET A 322 -3.57 4.13 -20.98
CA MET A 322 -3.54 2.72 -21.39
C MET A 322 -3.81 2.55 -22.90
N ARG A 323 -4.80 3.29 -23.45
CA ARG A 323 -5.11 3.23 -24.89
C ARG A 323 -3.96 3.74 -25.75
N GLU A 324 -3.29 4.80 -25.33
CA GLU A 324 -2.12 5.32 -26.03
C GLU A 324 -0.93 4.36 -25.90
N THR A 325 -0.67 3.85 -24.70
CA THR A 325 0.35 2.81 -24.47
C THR A 325 0.11 1.61 -25.39
N MET A 326 -1.13 1.18 -25.61
CA MET A 326 -1.48 0.01 -26.41
C MET A 326 -1.79 0.32 -27.89
N ARG A 327 -1.46 1.51 -28.39
CA ARG A 327 -1.64 1.89 -29.79
C ARG A 327 -1.02 0.87 -30.76
N GLY A 328 -1.79 0.40 -31.73
CA GLY A 328 -1.37 -0.60 -32.72
C GLY A 328 -1.40 -2.05 -32.23
N ALA A 329 -1.69 -2.31 -30.95
CA ALA A 329 -1.81 -3.67 -30.42
C ALA A 329 -3.18 -4.32 -30.69
N GLY A 330 -4.16 -3.54 -31.18
CA GLY A 330 -5.56 -4.00 -31.28
C GLY A 330 -6.18 -4.24 -29.90
N GLY A 331 -7.24 -5.04 -29.87
CA GLY A 331 -7.97 -5.38 -28.64
C GLY A 331 -8.93 -4.29 -28.15
N VAL A 332 -9.22 -4.34 -26.86
CA VAL A 332 -10.11 -3.41 -26.15
C VAL A 332 -9.44 -2.93 -24.86
N VAL A 333 -9.65 -1.66 -24.52
CA VAL A 333 -9.35 -1.10 -23.19
C VAL A 333 -10.67 -0.83 -22.47
N GLU A 334 -10.82 -1.47 -21.30
CA GLU A 334 -11.94 -1.26 -20.38
C GLU A 334 -11.44 -0.45 -19.18
N SER A 335 -12.16 0.59 -18.76
CA SER A 335 -11.74 1.40 -17.61
C SER A 335 -12.92 2.01 -16.87
N GLY A 336 -12.71 2.23 -15.58
CA GLY A 336 -13.66 2.89 -14.70
C GLY A 336 -13.27 2.71 -13.25
N GLU A 337 -14.26 2.48 -12.39
CA GLU A 337 -14.07 2.34 -10.95
C GLU A 337 -14.36 0.91 -10.50
N LEU A 338 -13.69 0.51 -9.43
CA LEU A 338 -13.97 -0.66 -8.64
C LEU A 338 -14.70 -0.22 -7.38
N VAL A 339 -15.86 -0.81 -7.12
CA VAL A 339 -16.74 -0.43 -6.01
C VAL A 339 -17.09 -1.63 -5.16
N ILE A 340 -17.28 -1.39 -3.85
CA ILE A 340 -17.85 -2.36 -2.91
C ILE A 340 -19.28 -1.93 -2.63
N ARG A 341 -20.25 -2.85 -2.74
CA ARG A 341 -21.62 -2.59 -2.28
C ARG A 341 -21.78 -3.06 -0.83
N GLU A 342 -22.40 -2.24 -0.01
CA GLU A 342 -22.84 -2.66 1.32
C GLU A 342 -23.78 -3.85 1.23
N ALA A 343 -23.65 -4.76 2.19
CA ALA A 343 -24.37 -6.01 2.24
C ALA A 343 -25.14 -6.21 3.56
N GLY A 344 -25.17 -5.20 4.45
CA GLY A 344 -25.85 -5.28 5.74
C GLY A 344 -25.23 -6.33 6.68
N THR A 345 -25.90 -6.59 7.81
CA THR A 345 -25.40 -7.57 8.80
C THR A 345 -25.59 -9.03 8.38
N ASP A 346 -26.44 -9.29 7.38
CA ASP A 346 -26.71 -10.61 6.83
C ASP A 346 -25.80 -10.98 5.64
N GLY A 347 -24.98 -10.02 5.17
CA GLY A 347 -24.12 -10.17 4.00
C GLY A 347 -24.89 -10.28 2.68
N LYS A 348 -26.16 -9.89 2.64
CA LYS A 348 -27.05 -10.03 1.47
C LYS A 348 -27.85 -8.77 1.16
N THR A 349 -28.11 -7.94 2.15
CA THR A 349 -28.92 -6.73 2.00
C THR A 349 -28.12 -5.65 1.28
N GLN A 350 -28.43 -5.45 -0.01
CA GLN A 350 -27.74 -4.46 -0.83
C GLN A 350 -28.03 -3.02 -0.37
N GLY A 351 -26.96 -2.28 -0.06
CA GLY A 351 -27.00 -0.88 0.30
C GLY A 351 -26.27 0.03 -0.69
N ARG A 352 -25.59 1.04 -0.16
CA ARG A 352 -24.83 2.04 -0.93
C ARG A 352 -23.58 1.41 -1.54
N ALA A 353 -23.13 2.02 -2.63
CA ALA A 353 -21.85 1.69 -3.24
C ALA A 353 -20.76 2.60 -2.67
N LEU A 354 -19.63 2.02 -2.32
CA LEU A 354 -18.42 2.71 -1.89
C LEU A 354 -17.33 2.45 -2.93
N SER A 355 -16.97 3.48 -3.70
CA SER A 355 -15.88 3.39 -4.67
C SER A 355 -14.53 3.28 -3.95
N THR A 356 -13.64 2.41 -4.43
CA THR A 356 -12.36 2.15 -3.75
C THR A 356 -11.16 2.53 -4.60
N SER A 357 -11.15 2.13 -5.87
CA SER A 357 -10.00 2.32 -6.76
C SER A 357 -10.44 2.50 -8.20
N LEU A 358 -9.55 3.09 -9.00
CA LEU A 358 -9.67 3.15 -10.45
C LEU A 358 -9.05 1.89 -11.06
N PHE A 359 -9.51 1.49 -12.24
CA PHE A 359 -8.82 0.47 -13.03
C PHE A 359 -8.78 0.81 -14.53
N SER A 360 -7.78 0.27 -15.20
CA SER A 360 -7.69 0.21 -16.66
C SER A 360 -7.13 -1.13 -17.09
N ARG A 361 -7.86 -1.86 -17.93
CA ARG A 361 -7.51 -3.19 -18.39
C ARG A 361 -7.50 -3.25 -19.91
N TRP A 362 -6.36 -3.62 -20.49
CA TRP A 362 -6.26 -4.00 -21.89
C TRP A 362 -6.42 -5.51 -22.05
N VAL A 363 -7.20 -5.93 -23.04
CA VAL A 363 -7.41 -7.33 -23.44
C VAL A 363 -7.20 -7.42 -24.96
N PRO A 364 -6.49 -8.45 -25.48
CA PRO A 364 -6.32 -8.67 -26.92
C PRO A 364 -7.65 -8.95 -27.63
N LYS A 365 -7.63 -8.99 -28.97
CA LYS A 365 -8.79 -9.40 -29.78
C LYS A 365 -9.09 -10.89 -29.66
#